data_AF-A0A0K8Q574-F1
#
_entry.id   AF-A0A0K8Q574-F1
#
_cell.length_a   1.000
_cell.length_b   1.000
_cell.length_c   1.000
_cell.angle_alpha   90.00
_cell.angle_beta   90.00
_cell.angle_gamma   90.00
#
_symmetry.space_group_name_H-M   'P 1'
#
loop_
_entity.id
_entity.type
_entity.pdbx_description
1 polymer ?
#
loop_
_entity_poly.entity_id
_entity_poly.type
_entity_poly.pdbx_seq_one_letter_code
_entity_poly.pdbx_strand_id
1 'polypeptide(L)'
;MIISVTEGDDKPQKYPHMFLAADLVIVNKSDLLPYVDFDVEECSRQARLLNPGVDVLTLSASTGDGMESWLEWIRKNPGPMASPVGVATRSGPGAGGRRV
;
A
#
# COMPACT_ATOMS: atom_id res chain seq x y z
N MET A 1 4.69 -0.56 -3.79
CA MET A 1 4.70 0.87 -4.19
C MET A 1 3.28 1.41 -4.18
N ILE A 2 3.07 2.66 -3.78
CA ILE A 2 1.75 3.31 -3.84
C ILE A 2 1.89 4.59 -4.65
N ILE A 3 0.98 4.81 -5.59
CA ILE A 3 0.83 6.06 -6.34
C ILE A 3 -0.62 6.54 -6.23
N SER A 4 -0.85 7.84 -6.28
CA SER A 4 -2.19 8.41 -6.35
C SER A 4 -2.53 8.84 -7.78
N VAL A 5 -3.78 8.67 -8.22
CA VAL A 5 -4.20 9.14 -9.57
C VAL A 5 -3.97 10.63 -9.80
N THR A 6 -3.97 11.44 -8.74
CA THR A 6 -3.69 12.88 -8.79
C THR A 6 -2.25 13.23 -9.16
N GLU A 7 -1.34 12.26 -9.17
CA GLU A 7 0.07 12.48 -9.48
C GLU A 7 0.39 12.32 -10.98
N GLY A 8 -0.55 11.80 -11.78
CA GLY A 8 -0.35 11.42 -13.19
C GLY A 8 0.16 9.97 -13.36
N ASP A 9 -0.13 9.38 -14.50
CA ASP A 9 0.17 7.97 -14.86
C ASP A 9 1.61 7.73 -15.33
N ASP A 10 2.40 8.77 -15.55
CA ASP A 10 3.79 8.73 -16.02
C ASP A 10 4.84 8.27 -14.99
N LYS A 11 4.40 7.84 -13.79
CA LYS A 11 5.31 7.40 -12.70
C LYS A 11 6.20 6.22 -13.04
N PRO A 12 5.75 5.17 -13.75
CA PRO A 12 6.64 4.07 -14.15
C PRO A 12 7.87 4.57 -14.92
N GLN A 13 7.68 5.52 -15.84
CA GLN A 13 8.76 6.06 -16.65
C GLN A 13 9.69 6.97 -15.85
N LYS A 14 9.16 7.74 -14.90
CA LYS A 14 9.94 8.66 -14.05
C LYS A 14 10.72 7.96 -12.94
N TYR A 15 10.20 6.86 -12.40
CA TYR A 15 10.78 6.17 -11.24
C TYR A 15 10.97 4.66 -11.48
N PRO A 16 11.66 4.24 -12.56
CA PRO A 16 11.64 2.86 -13.02
C PRO A 16 12.19 1.86 -11.99
N HIS A 17 13.19 2.26 -11.20
CA HIS A 17 13.76 1.43 -10.14
C HIS A 17 12.77 1.10 -9.01
N MET A 18 11.84 2.00 -8.71
CA MET A 18 10.83 1.78 -7.67
C MET A 18 9.79 0.74 -8.12
N PHE A 19 9.41 0.76 -9.40
CA PHE A 19 8.50 -0.21 -9.99
C PHE A 19 9.16 -1.58 -10.17
N LEU A 20 10.44 -1.60 -10.54
CA LEU A 20 11.22 -2.84 -10.65
C LEU A 20 11.32 -3.58 -9.33
N ALA A 21 11.46 -2.86 -8.21
CA ALA A 21 11.63 -3.44 -6.87
C ALA A 21 10.30 -3.77 -6.15
N ALA A 22 9.15 -3.40 -6.72
CA ALA A 22 7.87 -3.60 -6.08
C ALA A 22 7.25 -4.95 -6.44
N ASP A 23 6.77 -5.69 -5.44
CA ASP A 23 5.91 -6.87 -5.65
C ASP A 23 4.47 -6.48 -6.00
N LEU A 24 4.00 -5.35 -5.46
CA LEU A 24 2.68 -4.78 -5.68
C LEU A 24 2.77 -3.27 -5.93
N VAL A 25 2.04 -2.80 -6.94
CA VAL A 25 1.73 -1.38 -7.16
C VAL A 25 0.26 -1.14 -6.80
N ILE A 26 0.02 -0.16 -5.93
CA ILE A 26 -1.32 0.32 -5.61
C ILE A 26 -1.56 1.65 -6.31
N VAL A 27 -2.61 1.72 -7.13
CA VAL A 27 -3.15 2.95 -7.70
C VAL A 27 -4.29 3.43 -6.79
N ASN A 28 -3.97 4.36 -5.90
CA ASN A 28 -4.88 4.88 -4.87
C ASN A 28 -5.64 6.13 -5.35
N LYS A 29 -6.70 6.47 -4.61
CA LYS A 29 -7.63 7.58 -4.87
C LYS A 29 -8.43 7.39 -6.17
N SER A 30 -8.81 6.15 -6.48
CA SER A 30 -9.58 5.84 -7.70
C SER A 30 -10.93 6.57 -7.78
N ASP A 31 -11.47 7.02 -6.64
CA ASP A 31 -12.63 7.89 -6.55
C ASP A 31 -12.47 9.23 -7.29
N LEU A 32 -11.22 9.63 -7.58
CA LEU A 32 -10.92 10.87 -8.28
C LEU A 32 -10.72 10.73 -9.78
N LEU A 33 -10.77 9.51 -10.34
CA LEU A 33 -10.59 9.26 -11.79
C LEU A 33 -11.50 10.12 -12.69
N PRO A 34 -12.76 10.44 -12.33
CA PRO A 34 -13.59 11.34 -13.15
C PRO A 34 -13.08 12.79 -13.25
N TYR A 35 -12.11 13.18 -12.43
CA TYR A 35 -11.64 14.58 -12.29
C TYR A 35 -10.17 14.77 -12.69
N VAL A 36 -9.46 13.70 -13.05
CA VAL A 36 -8.04 13.74 -13.41
C VAL A 36 -7.81 13.00 -14.72
N ASP A 37 -6.77 13.42 -15.44
CA ASP A 37 -6.29 12.71 -16.62
C ASP A 37 -5.29 11.63 -16.18
N PHE A 38 -5.79 10.42 -15.92
CA PHE A 38 -4.99 9.28 -15.51
C PHE A 38 -5.51 8.01 -16.18
N ASP A 39 -4.67 7.34 -16.97
CA ASP A 39 -5.00 6.06 -17.57
C ASP A 39 -4.45 4.91 -16.71
N VAL A 40 -5.37 4.21 -16.03
CA VAL A 40 -5.06 3.05 -15.18
C VAL A 40 -4.46 1.90 -15.96
N GLU A 41 -4.93 1.67 -17.19
CA GLU A 41 -4.45 0.57 -18.03
C GLU A 41 -3.05 0.87 -18.56
N GLU A 42 -2.79 2.10 -19.00
CA GLU A 42 -1.45 2.51 -19.44
C GLU A 42 -0.44 2.48 -18.29
N CYS A 43 -0.80 2.99 -17.11
CA CYS A 43 0.05 2.89 -15.92
C CYS A 43 0.35 1.42 -15.58
N SER A 44 -0.67 0.56 -15.61
CA SER A 44 -0.53 -0.88 -15.33
C SER A 44 0.35 -1.57 -16.35
N ARG A 45 0.20 -1.24 -17.64
CA ARG A 45 1.00 -1.78 -18.74
C ARG A 45 2.47 -1.38 -18.59
N GLN A 46 2.75 -0.12 -18.29
CA GLN A 46 4.11 0.38 -18.09
C GLN A 46 4.77 -0.23 -16.84
N ALA A 47 4.03 -0.40 -15.75
CA ALA A 47 4.52 -1.11 -14.57
C ALA A 47 4.94 -2.55 -14.93
N ARG A 48 4.10 -3.28 -15.68
CA ARG A 48 4.39 -4.66 -16.12
C ARG A 48 5.54 -4.75 -17.14
N LEU A 49 5.78 -3.71 -17.93
CA LEU A 49 6.97 -3.65 -18.80
C LEU A 49 8.28 -3.60 -17.99
N LEU A 50 8.26 -2.90 -16.85
CA LEU A 50 9.42 -2.80 -15.96
C LEU A 50 9.58 -4.06 -15.10
N ASN A 51 8.47 -4.56 -14.55
CA ASN A 51 8.44 -5.77 -13.75
C ASN A 51 7.27 -6.67 -14.21
N PRO A 52 7.52 -7.68 -15.07
CA PRO A 52 6.47 -8.57 -15.55
C PRO A 52 5.72 -9.35 -14.46
N GLY A 53 6.32 -9.50 -13.27
CA GLY A 53 5.73 -10.18 -12.11
C GLY A 53 4.99 -9.27 -11.15
N VAL A 54 4.93 -7.96 -11.39
CA VAL A 54 4.27 -7.03 -10.47
C VAL A 54 2.75 -7.17 -10.52
N ASP A 55 2.15 -7.24 -9.34
CA ASP A 55 0.70 -7.08 -9.20
C ASP A 55 0.33 -5.60 -9.23
N VAL A 56 -0.82 -5.26 -9.81
CA VAL A 56 -1.35 -3.90 -9.81
C VAL A 56 -2.78 -3.94 -9.31
N LEU A 57 -3.07 -3.15 -8.27
CA LEU A 57 -4.40 -3.01 -7.70
C LEU A 57 -4.83 -1.55 -7.70
N THR A 58 -6.07 -1.30 -8.12
CA THR A 58 -6.70 0.01 -8.07
C THR A 58 -7.68 0.05 -6.91
N LEU A 59 -7.57 1.08 -6.07
CA LEU A 59 -8.42 1.23 -4.89
C LEU A 59 -8.64 2.69 -4.51
N SER A 60 -9.61 2.92 -3.64
CA SER A 60 -9.73 4.16 -2.89
C SER A 60 -9.71 3.86 -1.40
N ALA A 61 -8.68 4.35 -0.72
CA ALA A 61 -8.64 4.31 0.74
C ALA A 61 -9.74 5.17 1.39
N SER A 62 -10.29 6.15 0.66
CA SER A 62 -11.33 7.06 1.16
C SER A 62 -12.72 6.42 1.12
N THR A 63 -13.05 5.70 0.05
CA THR A 63 -14.37 5.03 -0.10
C THR A 63 -14.35 3.59 0.40
N GLY A 64 -13.18 2.96 0.45
CA GLY A 64 -13.01 1.55 0.76
C GLY A 64 -13.04 0.64 -0.46
N ASP A 65 -13.33 1.16 -1.67
CA ASP A 65 -13.36 0.37 -2.90
C ASP A 65 -12.00 -0.25 -3.16
N GLY A 66 -11.96 -1.56 -3.45
CA GLY A 66 -10.73 -2.31 -3.74
C GLY A 66 -9.89 -2.68 -2.50
N MET A 67 -10.27 -2.25 -1.29
CA MET A 67 -9.54 -2.56 -0.07
C MET A 67 -9.53 -4.05 0.27
N GLU A 68 -10.62 -4.78 0.02
CA GLU A 68 -10.65 -6.23 0.28
C GLU A 68 -9.65 -6.98 -0.61
N SER A 69 -9.56 -6.61 -1.89
CA SER A 69 -8.55 -7.18 -2.81
C SER A 69 -7.13 -6.94 -2.32
N TRP A 70 -6.85 -5.75 -1.76
CA TRP A 70 -5.56 -5.46 -1.17
C TRP A 70 -5.29 -6.29 0.10
N LEU A 71 -6.28 -6.43 0.99
CA LEU A 71 -6.17 -7.27 2.18
C LEU A 71 -5.95 -8.74 1.83
N GLU A 72 -6.67 -9.26 0.83
CA GLU A 72 -6.44 -10.60 0.30
C GLU A 72 -5.03 -10.78 -0.26
N TRP A 73 -4.52 -9.78 -1.00
CA TRP A 73 -3.15 -9.81 -1.51
C TRP A 73 -2.14 -9.93 -0.37
N ILE A 74 -2.30 -9.15 0.71
CA ILE A 74 -1.42 -9.23 1.90
C ILE A 74 -1.50 -10.62 2.55
N ARG A 75 -2.71 -11.18 2.71
CA ARG A 75 -2.90 -12.51 3.30
C ARG A 75 -2.22 -13.61 2.47
N LYS A 76 -2.20 -13.48 1.14
CA LYS A 76 -1.54 -14.41 0.22
C LYS A 76 -0.01 -14.22 0.18
N ASN A 77 0.46 -13.01 0.47
CA ASN A 77 1.87 -12.63 0.44
C ASN A 77 2.33 -12.12 1.80
N PRO A 78 2.29 -12.97 2.86
CA PRO A 78 2.81 -12.56 4.15
C PRO A 78 4.29 -12.22 3.98
N GLY A 79 4.66 -10.98 4.33
CA GLY A 79 6.07 -10.60 4.42
C GLY A 79 6.82 -11.54 5.38
N PRO A 80 8.16 -11.47 5.42
CA PRO A 80 8.93 -12.22 6.40
C PRO A 80 8.33 -11.94 7.78
N MET A 81 7.88 -13.00 8.47
CA MET A 81 7.19 -12.86 9.75
C MET A 81 8.07 -12.01 10.67
N ALA A 82 7.64 -10.78 10.95
CA ALA A 82 8.23 -10.02 12.02
C ALA A 82 8.00 -10.85 13.28
N SER A 83 9.08 -11.18 13.99
CA SER A 83 9.00 -11.81 15.31
C SER A 83 7.90 -11.12 16.11
N PRO A 84 7.00 -11.88 16.77
CA PRO A 84 5.84 -11.30 17.42
C PRO A 84 6.32 -10.14 18.29
N VAL A 85 5.91 -8.92 17.92
CA VAL A 85 6.14 -7.74 18.75
C VAL A 85 5.47 -8.08 20.06
N GLY A 86 6.28 -8.35 21.08
CA GLY A 86 5.79 -8.67 22.41
C GLY A 86 4.81 -7.58 22.80
N VAL A 87 3.54 -7.93 22.91
CA VAL A 87 2.52 -7.04 23.47
C VAL A 87 2.99 -6.80 24.89
N ALA A 88 3.66 -5.66 25.10
CA ALA A 88 4.00 -5.19 26.44
C ALA A 88 2.67 -4.97 27.15
N THR A 89 2.28 -5.93 27.99
CA THR A 89 1.20 -5.78 28.95
C THR A 89 1.53 -4.52 29.75
N ARG A 90 0.76 -3.45 29.53
CA ARG A 90 0.83 -2.25 30.38
C ARG A 90 0.36 -2.66 31.77
N SER A 91 1.28 -3.02 32.65
CA SER A 91 1.03 -3.00 34.08
C SER A 91 0.76 -1.54 34.47
N GLY A 92 -0.46 -1.30 34.96
CA GLY A 92 -0.97 0.02 35.35
C GLY A 92 -0.17 0.69 36.49
N PRO A 93 -0.47 1.96 36.79
CA PRO A 93 0.35 2.80 37.66
C PRO A 93 0.32 2.28 39.10
N GLY A 94 1.50 2.02 39.67
CA GLY A 94 1.65 1.73 41.09
C GLY A 94 1.21 2.95 41.90
N ALA A 95 0.07 2.83 42.56
CA ALA A 95 -0.43 3.78 43.54
C ALA A 95 0.56 3.90 44.70
N GLY A 96 0.79 5.15 45.13
CA GLY A 96 1.75 5.49 46.16
C GLY A 96 1.48 4.85 47.53
N GLY A 97 2.56 4.73 48.29
CA GLY A 97 2.54 4.32 49.69
C GLY A 97 3.82 4.76 50.38
N ARG A 98 3.84 5.99 50.89
CA ARG A 98 4.85 6.53 51.80
C ARG A 98 4.67 5.84 53.18
N ARG A 99 5.74 5.32 53.79
CA ARG A 99 5.94 4.99 55.23
C ARG A 99 7.17 4.05 55.31
N VAL A 100 8.13 4.17 56.22
CA VAL A 100 8.41 4.99 57.41
C VAL A 100 9.92 5.21 57.47
#